data_AF-A0A432FEX0-F1
#
_entry.id   AF-A0A432FEX0-F1
#
_cell.length_a   1.000
_cell.length_b   1.000
_cell.length_c   1.000
_cell.angle_alpha   90.00
_cell.angle_beta   90.00
_cell.angle_gamma   90.00
#
_symmetry.space_group_name_H-M   'P 1'
#
loop_
_entity.id
_entity.type
_entity.pdbx_description
1 polymer ?
#
loop_
_entity_poly.entity_id
_entity_poly.type
_entity_poly.pdbx_seq_one_letter_code
_entity_poly.pdbx_strand_id
1 'polypeptide(L)' 'MRPRGFAAEKGHKEIVELLIAKGADANAKDVNGKTPLDEAKGEIADLLRKHGGKTGEELKAEGK' A
#
# COMPACT_ATOMS: atom_id res chain seq x y z
N MET A 1 -1.28 27.45 13.98
CA MET A 1 -0.47 26.49 13.20
C MET A 1 -0.94 25.09 13.59
N ARG A 2 -1.60 24.33 12.68
CA ARG A 2 -2.16 22.99 12.99
C ARG A 2 -1.15 21.90 12.60
N PRO A 3 -0.52 21.17 13.55
CA PRO A 3 0.54 20.21 13.26
C PRO A 3 -0.04 18.79 13.04
N ARG A 4 -0.95 18.64 12.06
CA ARG A 4 -1.55 17.32 11.76
C ARG A 4 -1.18 16.73 10.40
N GLY A 5 -0.50 17.48 9.52
CA GLY A 5 -0.11 16.99 8.19
C GLY A 5 1.06 15.99 8.22
N PHE A 6 2.12 16.29 8.98
CA PHE A 6 3.35 15.48 8.94
C PHE A 6 3.32 14.20 9.78
N ALA A 7 2.54 14.17 10.86
CA ALA A 7 2.48 13.00 11.74
C ALA A 7 1.58 11.89 11.17
N ALA A 8 0.51 12.26 10.47
CA ALA A 8 -0.37 11.28 9.84
C ALA A 8 0.38 10.51 8.74
N GLU A 9 1.06 11.20 7.83
CA GLU A 9 1.82 10.55 6.75
C GLU A 9 2.95 9.65 7.29
N LYS A 10 3.70 10.12 8.29
CA LYS A 10 4.74 9.30 8.94
C LYS A 10 4.16 8.07 9.65
N GLY A 11 3.07 8.24 10.39
CA GLY A 11 2.41 7.14 11.09
C GLY A 11 1.82 6.09 10.13
N HIS A 12 1.25 6.53 9.00
CA HIS A 12 0.73 5.61 7.99
C HIS A 12 1.84 4.79 7.31
N LYS A 13 3.00 5.40 7.04
CA LYS A 13 4.18 4.70 6.52
C LYS A 13 4.64 3.59 7.47
N GLU A 14 4.82 3.91 8.75
CA GLU A 14 5.33 2.97 9.74
C GLU A 14 4.37 1.80 9.96
N ILE A 15 3.05 2.06 9.91
CA ILE A 15 2.02 1.02 9.96
C ILE A 15 2.11 0.10 8.73
N VAL A 16 2.30 0.66 7.54
CA VAL A 16 2.40 -0.13 6.30
C VAL A 16 3.68 -0.98 6.30
N GLU A 17 4.82 -0.41 6.70
CA GLU A 17 6.07 -1.16 6.86
C GLU A 17 5.92 -2.30 7.88
N LEU A 18 5.25 -2.04 9.01
CA LEU A 18 4.99 -3.06 10.02
C LEU A 18 4.06 -4.17 9.49
N LEU A 19 3.00 -3.82 8.77
CA LEU A 19 2.08 -4.79 8.16
C LEU A 19 2.83 -5.69 7.18
N ILE A 20 3.62 -5.11 6.29
CA ILE A 20 4.46 -5.87 5.34
C ILE A 20 5.44 -6.76 6.09
N ALA A 21 6.11 -6.25 7.12
CA ALA A 21 7.06 -7.02 7.95
C ALA A 21 6.38 -8.18 8.70
N LYS A 22 5.09 -8.06 9.02
CA LYS A 22 4.28 -9.13 9.60
C LYS A 22 3.80 -10.17 8.57
N GLY A 23 4.17 -10.02 7.30
CA GLY A 23 3.73 -10.89 6.22
C GLY A 23 2.32 -10.57 5.72
N ALA A 24 1.84 -9.34 5.92
CA ALA A 24 0.60 -8.89 5.30
C ALA A 24 0.75 -8.92 3.78
N ASP A 25 -0.29 -9.43 3.11
CA ASP A 25 -0.31 -9.51 1.66
C ASP A 25 -0.55 -8.11 1.07
N ALA A 26 0.51 -7.52 0.53
CA ALA A 26 0.48 -6.23 -0.16
C ALA A 26 -0.37 -6.25 -1.45
N ASN A 27 -0.73 -7.45 -1.93
CA ASN A 27 -1.52 -7.71 -3.12
C ASN A 27 -2.96 -8.16 -2.81
N ALA A 28 -3.35 -8.16 -1.54
CA ALA A 28 -4.70 -8.52 -1.13
C ALA A 28 -5.73 -7.62 -1.82
N LYS A 29 -6.73 -8.21 -2.48
CA LYS A 29 -7.80 -7.45 -3.13
C LYS A 29 -8.95 -7.22 -2.16
N ASP A 30 -9.47 -6.00 -2.12
CA ASP A 30 -10.69 -5.67 -1.41
C ASP A 30 -11.93 -6.23 -2.14
N VAL A 31 -13.11 -5.98 -1.59
CA VAL A 31 -14.40 -6.39 -2.18
C VAL A 31 -14.65 -5.79 -3.58
N ASN A 32 -13.97 -4.71 -3.93
CA ASN A 32 -14.04 -4.05 -5.23
C ASN A 32 -12.94 -4.55 -6.19
N GLY A 33 -12.10 -5.49 -5.76
CA GLY A 33 -10.98 -5.99 -6.55
C GLY A 33 -9.76 -5.08 -6.57
N LYS A 34 -9.70 -4.07 -5.70
CA LYS A 34 -8.60 -3.13 -5.57
C LYS A 34 -7.58 -3.60 -4.54
N THR A 35 -6.31 -3.37 -4.83
CA THR A 35 -5.20 -3.68 -3.92
C THR A 35 -4.89 -2.50 -3.00
N PRO A 36 -4.15 -2.71 -1.90
CA PRO A 36 -3.57 -1.63 -1.11
C PRO A 36 -2.83 -0.61 -1.96
N LEU A 37 -2.18 -1.05 -3.06
CA LEU A 37 -1.48 -0.15 -3.96
C LEU A 37 -2.43 0.74 -4.78
N ASP A 38 -3.63 0.26 -5.14
CA ASP A 38 -4.64 1.05 -5.86
C ASP A 38 -5.26 2.16 -4.99
N GLU A 39 -5.34 1.93 -3.68
CA GLU A 39 -5.86 2.90 -2.71
C GLU A 39 -4.75 3.77 -2.10
N ALA A 40 -3.51 3.31 -2.12
CA ALA A 40 -2.35 4.06 -1.64
C ALA A 40 -2.01 5.22 -2.60
N LYS A 41 -1.55 6.33 -2.00
CA LYS A 41 -1.10 7.52 -2.74
C LYS A 41 0.23 8.01 -2.17
N GLY A 42 1.06 8.60 -3.03
CA GLY A 42 2.36 9.16 -2.64
C GLY A 42 3.32 8.10 -2.11
N GLU A 43 4.02 8.42 -1.00
CA GLU A 43 5.10 7.57 -0.45
C GLU A 43 4.64 6.16 -0.04
N ILE A 44 3.37 5.97 0.34
CA ILE A 44 2.85 4.65 0.70
C ILE A 44 2.78 3.74 -0.52
N ALA A 45 2.44 4.30 -1.69
CA ALA A 45 2.41 3.54 -2.93
C ALA A 45 3.83 3.11 -3.34
N ASP A 46 4.81 4.00 -3.17
CA ASP A 46 6.22 3.68 -3.44
C ASP A 46 6.75 2.59 -2.49
N LEU A 47 6.37 2.63 -1.22
CA LEU A 47 6.71 1.58 -0.25
C LEU A 47 6.13 0.23 -0.62
N LEU A 48 4.83 0.19 -0.91
CA LEU A 48 4.17 -1.04 -1.36
C LEU A 48 4.85 -1.60 -2.61
N ARG A 49 5.13 -0.76 -3.61
CA ARG A 49 5.88 -1.18 -4.81
C ARG A 49 7.27 -1.71 -4.49
N LYS A 50 8.03 -1.04 -3.61
CA LYS A 50 9.37 -1.46 -3.20
C LYS A 50 9.36 -2.85 -2.55
N HIS A 51 8.26 -3.20 -1.89
CA HIS A 51 8.05 -4.50 -1.27
C HIS A 51 7.32 -5.52 -2.18
N GLY A 52 7.19 -5.25 -3.48
CA GLY A 52 6.58 -6.16 -4.44
C GLY A 52 5.05 -6.09 -4.53
N GLY A 53 4.45 -5.06 -3.94
CA GLY A 53 3.05 -4.69 -4.13
C GLY A 53 2.80 -4.28 -5.57
N LYS A 54 1.69 -4.79 -6.12
CA LYS A 54 1.23 -4.59 -7.49
C LYS A 54 -0.21 -4.13 -7.45
N THR A 55 -0.61 -3.37 -8.46
CA THR A 55 -2.00 -2.94 -8.63
C THR A 55 -2.86 -4.13 -9.00
N GLY A 56 -4.17 -4.03 -8.77
CA GLY A 56 -5.12 -5.06 -9.15
C GLY A 56 -5.08 -5.36 -10.65
N GLU A 57 -4.78 -4.34 -11.47
CA GLU A 57 -4.56 -4.45 -12.92
C GLU A 57 -3.27 -5.20 -13.26
N GLU A 58 -2.14 -4.88 -12.63
CA GLU A 58 -0.87 -5.59 -12.82
C GLU A 58 -0.99 -7.07 -12.43
N LEU A 59 -1.67 -7.39 -11.33
CA LEU A 59 -1.92 -8.77 -10.91
C LEU A 59 -2.82 -9.55 -11.87
N LYS A 60 -3.78 -8.88 -12.53
CA LYS A 60 -4.60 -9.51 -13.58
C LYS A 60 -3.77 -9.77 -14.84
N ALA A 61 -2.82 -8.90 -15.17
CA ALA A 61 -1.98 -9.02 -16.35
C ALA A 61 -0.99 -10.20 -16.27
N GLU A 62 -0.52 -10.55 -15.08
CA GLU A 62 0.41 -11.69 -14.87
C GLU A 62 -0.28 -13.06 -14.82
N GLY A 63 -1.60 -13.09 -14.63
CA GLY A 63 -2.38 -14.33 -14.56
C GLY A 63 -2.87 -14.87 -15.90
N LYS A 64 -2.32 -14.40 -17.04
CA LYS A 64 -2.79 -14.75 -18.39
C LYS A 64 -1.80 -15.60 -19.17
#